data_AF-A0A378MTA4-F1
#
_entry.id   AF-A0A378MTA4-F1
#
_cell.length_a   1.000
_cell.length_b   1.000
_cell.length_c   1.000
_cell.angle_alpha   90.00
_cell.angle_beta   90.00
_cell.angle_gamma   90.00
#
_symmetry.space_group_name_H-M   'P 1'
#
loop_
_entity.id
_entity.type
_entity.pdbx_description
1 polymer ?
#
loop_
_entity_poly.entity_id
_entity_poly.type
_entity_poly.pdbx_seq_one_letter_code
_entity_poly.pdbx_strand_id
1 'polypeptide(L)'
;MALSVICYSDKGDKNNVIYGDKGVINSGTINNITTEKYTTKTKAIIEPTDKHISEETARRLQDLVKEIVELEQKVKASPKTFQAVWASLNKHCGVATYRQIPVEKTEKAITYLRKWIGRLSSSKSAPKKIGNEWRSKKYAYIKINTKGLEQWLSGHLQQKYLVESITELTDEQLQKVYQSVASKKRSASK
;
A
#
# COMPACT_ATOMS: atom_id res chain seq x y z
N MET A 1 4.21 66.57 11.69
CA MET A 1 4.91 65.39 12.27
C MET A 1 3.86 64.30 12.48
N ALA A 2 4.10 63.12 11.90
CA ALA A 2 3.38 61.84 12.04
C ALA A 2 1.84 61.83 11.85
N LEU A 3 1.33 61.47 10.67
CA LEU A 3 0.99 60.11 10.20
C LEU A 3 -0.27 59.50 10.85
N SER A 4 -1.36 59.63 10.09
CA SER A 4 -2.48 58.70 9.86
C SER A 4 -2.40 57.32 10.54
N VAL A 5 -3.47 56.92 11.23
CA VAL A 5 -4.30 55.78 10.82
C VAL A 5 -5.75 56.06 11.25
N ILE A 6 -6.58 56.49 10.31
CA ILE A 6 -8.04 56.38 10.42
C ILE A 6 -8.38 55.01 9.86
N CYS A 7 -8.69 54.04 10.73
CA CYS A 7 -9.26 52.78 10.28
C CYS A 7 -10.73 53.02 9.91
N TYR A 8 -10.97 53.27 8.62
CA TYR A 8 -12.24 53.00 7.97
C TYR A 8 -12.56 51.51 8.13
N SER A 9 -13.64 51.17 8.84
CA SER A 9 -14.28 49.87 8.67
C SER A 9 -15.39 50.05 7.63
N ASP A 10 -15.04 49.72 6.39
CA ASP A 10 -15.95 49.71 5.26
C ASP A 10 -16.98 48.57 5.43
N LYS A 11 -18.19 48.83 4.97
CA LYS A 11 -19.37 47.99 5.13
C LYS A 11 -19.18 46.65 4.39
N GLY A 12 -19.37 45.56 5.11
CA GLY A 12 -19.69 44.26 4.54
C GLY A 12 -21.11 43.86 4.93
N ASP A 13 -22.12 44.49 4.32
CA ASP A 13 -23.51 44.03 4.40
C ASP A 13 -23.60 42.60 3.86
N LYS A 14 -23.72 41.61 4.74
CA LYS A 14 -23.96 40.22 4.36
C LYS A 14 -25.46 40.00 4.11
N ASN A 15 -25.97 40.61 3.05
CA ASN A 15 -27.29 40.28 2.52
C ASN A 15 -27.20 38.94 1.79
N ASN A 16 -27.57 37.85 2.47
CA ASN A 16 -27.79 36.56 1.82
C ASN A 16 -29.12 36.62 1.05
N VAL A 17 -29.08 37.05 -0.21
CA VAL A 17 -30.25 37.06 -1.09
C VAL A 17 -30.43 35.65 -1.66
N ILE A 18 -31.35 34.89 -1.08
CA ILE A 18 -31.81 33.61 -1.64
C ILE A 18 -32.99 33.92 -2.57
N TYR A 19 -32.77 33.82 -3.89
CA TYR A 19 -33.86 33.87 -4.86
C TYR A 19 -34.59 32.52 -4.89
N GLY A 20 -35.72 32.43 -4.19
CA GLY A 20 -36.68 31.34 -4.33
C GLY A 20 -37.89 31.81 -5.13
N ASP A 21 -38.15 31.19 -6.29
CA ASP A 21 -39.41 31.33 -7.00
C ASP A 21 -40.53 30.73 -6.12
N LYS A 22 -41.38 31.62 -5.58
CA LYS A 22 -42.65 31.35 -4.89
C LYS A 22 -42.57 30.63 -3.53
N GLY A 23 -42.37 31.40 -2.47
CA GLY A 23 -42.68 30.96 -1.10
C GLY A 23 -42.54 32.07 -0.06
N VAL A 24 -43.63 32.37 0.66
CA VAL A 24 -43.67 33.35 1.77
C VAL A 24 -42.80 32.83 2.93
N ILE A 25 -41.78 33.59 3.33
CA ILE A 25 -40.88 33.23 4.43
C ILE A 25 -41.28 34.01 5.69
N ASN A 26 -41.87 33.30 6.65
CA ASN A 26 -42.14 33.79 7.99
C ASN A 26 -40.81 34.06 8.72
N SER A 27 -40.68 35.24 9.31
CA SER A 27 -39.48 35.72 10.01
C SER A 27 -39.26 34.94 11.31
N GLY A 28 -38.52 33.83 11.24
CA GLY A 28 -38.03 33.07 12.38
C GLY A 28 -36.50 33.11 12.43
N THR A 29 -35.94 33.55 13.55
CA THR A 29 -34.50 33.56 13.84
C THR A 29 -33.91 32.15 13.71
N ILE A 30 -33.06 31.92 12.71
CA ILE A 30 -32.35 30.64 12.50
C ILE A 30 -31.13 30.63 13.44
N ASN A 31 -31.28 30.03 14.62
CA ASN A 31 -30.15 29.74 15.50
C ASN A 31 -29.44 28.46 15.01
N ASN A 32 -28.38 28.61 14.22
CA ASN A 32 -27.52 27.50 13.82
C ASN A 32 -26.63 27.07 15.00
N ILE A 33 -27.13 26.20 15.88
CA ILE A 33 -26.36 25.63 16.98
C ILE A 33 -25.41 24.57 16.41
N THR A 34 -24.13 24.91 16.28
CA THR A 34 -23.07 23.95 15.91
C THR A 34 -22.64 23.22 17.17
N THR A 35 -23.24 22.06 17.46
CA THR A 35 -22.79 21.19 18.56
C THR A 35 -21.58 20.37 18.10
N GLU A 36 -20.44 20.53 18.77
CA GLU A 36 -19.25 19.70 18.54
C GLU A 36 -19.52 18.26 19.02
N LYS A 37 -19.46 17.28 18.11
CA LYS A 37 -19.59 15.86 18.46
C LYS A 37 -18.38 15.39 19.29
N TYR A 38 -18.49 15.45 20.60
CA TYR A 38 -17.53 14.82 21.51
C TYR A 38 -17.76 13.31 21.55
N THR A 39 -16.90 12.53 20.88
CA THR A 39 -16.91 11.05 20.93
C THR A 39 -15.71 10.56 21.71
N THR A 40 -15.94 10.00 22.90
CA THR A 40 -14.91 9.32 23.69
C THR A 40 -14.62 7.96 23.06
N LYS A 41 -13.45 7.82 22.42
CA LYS A 41 -12.97 6.52 21.94
C LYS A 41 -12.30 5.79 23.10
N THR A 42 -13.01 4.89 23.75
CA THR A 42 -12.42 3.96 24.73
C THR A 42 -11.40 3.08 24.00
N LYS A 43 -10.11 3.35 24.19
CA LYS A 43 -9.03 2.49 23.67
C LYS A 43 -8.88 1.32 24.65
N ALA A 44 -9.33 0.14 24.26
CA ALA A 44 -9.05 -1.08 25.01
C ALA A 44 -7.53 -1.24 25.14
N ILE A 45 -7.05 -1.26 26.38
CA ILE A 45 -5.66 -1.58 26.71
C ILE A 45 -5.51 -3.08 26.44
N ILE A 46 -4.78 -3.42 25.38
CA ILE A 46 -4.52 -4.81 25.02
C ILE A 46 -3.33 -5.22 25.88
N GLU A 47 -3.58 -5.97 26.96
CA GLU A 47 -2.51 -6.71 27.61
C GLU A 47 -1.88 -7.65 26.57
N PRO A 48 -0.54 -7.73 26.44
CA PRO A 48 0.12 -8.65 25.54
C PRO A 48 -0.07 -10.08 26.06
N THR A 49 -1.27 -10.61 25.95
CA THR A 49 -1.52 -12.03 26.18
C THR A 49 -0.85 -12.77 25.02
N ASP A 50 -0.07 -13.79 25.35
CA ASP A 50 0.70 -14.70 24.46
C ASP A 50 -0.14 -15.39 23.35
N LYS A 51 -1.41 -15.04 23.23
CA LYS A 51 -2.37 -15.51 22.22
C LYS A 51 -2.27 -14.74 20.90
N HIS A 52 -1.71 -13.53 20.91
CA HIS A 52 -1.67 -12.63 19.75
C HIS A 52 -0.25 -12.45 19.20
N ILE A 53 -0.15 -11.94 17.96
CA ILE A 53 1.14 -11.69 17.30
C ILE A 53 2.10 -10.88 18.19
N SER A 54 3.38 -11.26 18.15
CA SER A 54 4.46 -10.49 18.78
C SER A 54 4.62 -9.12 18.14
N GLU A 55 5.22 -8.16 18.86
CA GLU A 55 5.49 -6.82 18.34
C GLU A 55 6.43 -6.85 17.11
N GLU A 56 7.38 -7.79 17.08
CA GLU A 56 8.24 -8.01 15.90
C GLU A 56 7.41 -8.41 14.67
N THR A 57 6.46 -9.32 14.85
CA THR A 57 5.54 -9.73 13.79
C THR A 57 4.66 -8.57 13.35
N ALA A 58 4.15 -7.77 14.30
CA ALA A 58 3.35 -6.59 14.02
C ALA A 58 4.13 -5.57 13.17
N ARG A 59 5.40 -5.31 13.51
CA ARG A 59 6.29 -4.44 12.73
C ARG A 59 6.50 -4.99 11.31
N ARG A 60 6.77 -6.30 11.18
CA ARG A 60 6.92 -6.95 9.88
C ARG A 60 5.67 -6.80 9.00
N LEU A 61 4.48 -6.89 9.57
CA LEU A 61 3.23 -6.66 8.85
C LEU A 61 3.12 -5.19 8.40
N GLN A 62 3.50 -4.24 9.25
CA GLN A 62 3.51 -2.81 8.89
C GLN A 62 4.45 -2.54 7.71
N ASP A 63 5.66 -3.10 7.72
CA ASP A 63 6.62 -2.94 6.62
C ASP A 63 6.07 -3.51 5.31
N LEU A 64 5.44 -4.69 5.35
CA LEU A 64 4.80 -5.29 4.17
C LEU A 64 3.62 -4.45 3.66
N VAL A 65 2.81 -3.89 4.55
CA VAL A 65 1.70 -3.00 4.17
C VAL A 65 2.23 -1.70 3.55
N LYS A 66 3.29 -1.12 4.12
CA LYS A 66 3.96 0.05 3.57
C LYS A 66 4.47 -0.21 2.16
N GLU A 67 5.20 -1.32 1.96
CA GLU A 67 5.67 -1.71 0.62
C GLU A 67 4.51 -1.89 -0.38
N ILE A 68 3.39 -2.49 0.04
CA ILE A 68 2.21 -2.62 -0.82
C ILE A 68 1.68 -1.25 -1.23
N VAL A 69 1.50 -0.31 -0.29
CA VAL A 69 0.96 1.01 -0.59
C VAL A 69 1.89 1.79 -1.54
N GLU A 70 3.20 1.74 -1.31
CA GLU A 70 4.19 2.36 -2.20
C GLU A 70 4.14 1.77 -3.62
N LEU A 71 4.01 0.44 -3.74
CA LEU A 71 3.88 -0.23 -5.03
C LEU A 71 2.54 0.05 -5.70
N GLU A 72 1.44 0.09 -4.95
CA GLU A 72 0.11 0.45 -5.45
C GLU A 72 0.15 1.86 -6.06
N GLN A 73 0.73 2.84 -5.35
CA GLN A 73 0.89 4.22 -5.83
C GLN A 73 1.69 4.30 -7.13
N LYS A 74 2.80 3.54 -7.23
CA LYS A 74 3.62 3.51 -8.44
C LYS A 74 2.89 2.83 -9.61
N VAL A 75 2.18 1.72 -9.36
CA VAL A 75 1.73 0.81 -10.42
C VAL A 75 0.29 1.07 -10.87
N LYS A 76 -0.63 1.34 -9.95
CA LYS A 76 -2.07 1.40 -10.20
C LYS A 76 -2.54 2.84 -10.41
N ALA A 77 -3.58 3.02 -11.23
CA ALA A 77 -4.21 4.33 -11.41
C ALA A 77 -5.06 4.72 -10.18
N SER A 78 -5.72 3.74 -9.57
CA SER A 78 -6.44 3.89 -8.31
C SER A 78 -5.72 3.06 -7.24
N PRO A 79 -4.76 3.65 -6.52
CA PRO A 79 -3.97 2.94 -5.52
C PRO A 79 -4.78 2.69 -4.25
N LYS A 80 -4.49 1.58 -3.57
CA LYS A 80 -5.06 1.35 -2.24
C LYS A 80 -4.33 2.16 -1.16
N THR A 81 -5.12 2.72 -0.25
CA THR A 81 -4.61 3.38 0.95
C THR A 81 -4.20 2.36 2.01
N PHE A 82 -3.41 2.79 3.00
CA PHE A 82 -3.07 1.98 4.18
C PHE A 82 -4.30 1.35 4.83
N GLN A 83 -5.37 2.13 5.03
CA GLN A 83 -6.61 1.65 5.62
C GLN A 83 -7.26 0.54 4.79
N ALA A 84 -7.26 0.67 3.46
CA ALA A 84 -7.83 -0.35 2.57
C ALA A 84 -7.02 -1.65 2.61
N VAL A 85 -5.69 -1.57 2.69
CA VAL A 85 -4.83 -2.76 2.82
C VAL A 85 -5.05 -3.43 4.18
N TRP A 86 -5.09 -2.67 5.27
CA TRP A 86 -5.39 -3.20 6.60
C TRP A 86 -6.77 -3.85 6.68
N ALA A 87 -7.80 -3.20 6.15
CA ALA A 87 -9.15 -3.77 6.11
C ALA A 87 -9.17 -5.11 5.35
N SER A 88 -8.44 -5.20 4.23
CA SER A 88 -8.32 -6.43 3.45
C SER A 88 -7.59 -7.54 4.22
N LEU A 89 -6.50 -7.20 4.92
CA LEU A 89 -5.75 -8.16 5.76
C LEU A 89 -6.58 -8.66 6.94
N ASN A 90 -7.23 -7.74 7.67
CA ASN A 90 -8.05 -8.04 8.84
C ASN A 90 -9.21 -8.98 8.44
N LYS A 91 -9.88 -8.68 7.32
CA LYS A 91 -10.89 -9.56 6.72
C LYS A 91 -10.33 -10.93 6.36
N HIS A 92 -9.13 -10.99 5.77
CA HIS A 92 -8.49 -12.27 5.40
C HIS A 92 -8.15 -13.15 6.61
N CYS A 93 -7.84 -12.52 7.75
CA CYS A 93 -7.52 -13.21 9.01
C CYS A 93 -8.76 -13.48 9.88
N GLY A 94 -9.88 -12.80 9.60
CA GLY A 94 -11.12 -12.88 10.37
C GLY A 94 -11.03 -12.16 11.72
N VAL A 95 -10.34 -11.01 11.78
CA VAL A 95 -10.12 -10.24 13.00
C VAL A 95 -10.55 -8.78 12.80
N ALA A 96 -10.83 -8.06 13.89
CA ALA A 96 -11.20 -6.64 13.79
C ALA A 96 -9.98 -5.75 13.53
N THR A 97 -8.87 -6.01 14.23
CA THR A 97 -7.59 -5.28 14.07
C THR A 97 -6.43 -6.26 13.92
N TYR A 98 -5.41 -5.89 13.14
CA TYR A 98 -4.24 -6.74 12.89
C TYR A 98 -3.48 -7.15 14.17
N ARG A 99 -3.53 -6.32 15.23
CA ARG A 99 -2.97 -6.66 16.55
C ARG A 99 -3.67 -7.84 17.24
N GLN A 100 -4.88 -8.17 16.82
CA GLN A 100 -5.65 -9.31 17.33
C GLN A 100 -5.46 -10.56 16.46
N ILE A 101 -4.52 -10.56 15.51
CA ILE A 101 -4.19 -11.77 14.75
C ILE A 101 -3.63 -12.81 15.73
N PRO A 102 -4.22 -14.02 15.78
CA PRO A 102 -3.66 -15.13 16.56
C PRO A 102 -2.30 -15.54 16.02
N VAL A 103 -1.40 -15.99 16.89
CA VAL A 103 -0.03 -16.42 16.52
C VAL A 103 -0.06 -17.47 15.38
N GLU A 104 -0.98 -18.42 15.44
CA GLU A 104 -1.19 -19.47 14.43
C GLU A 104 -1.49 -18.93 13.03
N LYS A 105 -2.13 -17.75 12.92
CA LYS A 105 -2.49 -17.12 11.65
C LYS A 105 -1.40 -16.19 11.11
N THR A 106 -0.26 -16.06 11.80
CA THR A 106 0.85 -15.19 11.41
C THR A 106 1.37 -15.51 10.01
N GLU A 107 1.69 -16.78 9.75
CA GLU A 107 2.24 -17.18 8.45
C GLU A 107 1.24 -16.95 7.31
N LYS A 108 -0.06 -17.19 7.58
CA LYS A 108 -1.14 -16.90 6.64
C LYS A 108 -1.19 -15.41 6.30
N ALA A 109 -1.11 -14.53 7.29
CA ALA A 109 -1.12 -13.08 7.12
C ALA A 109 0.08 -12.59 6.29
N ILE A 110 1.29 -13.01 6.65
CA ILE A 110 2.52 -12.66 5.94
C ILE A 110 2.47 -13.17 4.48
N THR A 111 2.07 -14.42 4.29
CA THR A 111 1.95 -15.04 2.96
C THR A 111 0.96 -14.29 2.08
N TYR A 112 -0.18 -13.85 2.64
CA TYR A 112 -1.16 -13.05 1.93
C TYR A 112 -0.59 -11.72 1.41
N LEU A 113 0.09 -10.97 2.27
CA LEU A 113 0.71 -9.68 1.89
C LEU A 113 1.83 -9.87 0.86
N ARG A 114 2.68 -10.89 1.03
CA ARG A 114 3.73 -11.23 0.06
C ARG A 114 3.16 -11.59 -1.31
N LYS A 115 2.08 -12.37 -1.35
CA LYS A 115 1.37 -12.68 -2.60
C LYS A 115 0.85 -11.40 -3.26
N TRP A 116 0.41 -10.41 -2.47
CA TRP A 116 0.01 -9.11 -3.00
C TRP A 116 1.18 -8.38 -3.67
N ILE A 117 2.31 -8.24 -2.97
CA ILE A 117 3.53 -7.63 -3.51
C ILE A 117 3.96 -8.35 -4.81
N GLY A 118 3.92 -9.68 -4.81
CA GLY A 118 4.25 -10.50 -5.98
C GLY A 118 3.34 -10.21 -7.18
N ARG A 119 2.03 -10.04 -6.96
CA ARG A 119 1.07 -9.67 -8.01
C ARG A 119 1.31 -8.27 -8.56
N LEU A 120 1.60 -7.29 -7.71
CA LEU A 120 1.88 -5.91 -8.14
C LEU A 120 3.18 -5.83 -8.93
N SER A 121 4.25 -6.41 -8.40
CA SER A 121 5.57 -6.44 -9.04
C SER A 121 5.62 -7.27 -10.33
N SER A 122 4.68 -8.20 -10.52
CA SER A 122 4.59 -9.01 -11.74
C SER A 122 3.60 -8.47 -12.76
N SER A 123 2.97 -7.32 -12.50
CA SER A 123 2.05 -6.71 -13.45
C SER A 123 2.78 -6.17 -14.69
N LYS A 124 2.12 -6.19 -15.85
CA LYS A 124 2.72 -5.79 -17.14
C LYS A 124 3.25 -4.34 -17.13
N SER A 125 2.62 -3.45 -16.38
CA SER A 125 3.04 -2.05 -16.25
C SER A 125 4.15 -1.82 -15.22
N ALA A 126 4.48 -2.82 -14.39
CA ALA A 126 5.45 -2.66 -13.30
C ALA A 126 6.85 -2.25 -13.78
N PRO A 127 7.45 -2.88 -14.82
CA PRO A 127 8.78 -2.48 -15.29
C PRO A 127 8.82 -1.02 -15.74
N LYS A 128 7.82 -0.60 -16.53
CA LYS A 128 7.72 0.77 -17.04
C LYS A 128 7.52 1.82 -15.94
N LYS A 129 6.68 1.53 -14.93
CA LYS A 129 6.31 2.51 -13.91
C LYS A 129 7.27 2.57 -12.72
N ILE A 130 7.86 1.43 -12.34
CA ILE A 130 8.83 1.35 -11.24
C ILE A 130 10.25 1.65 -11.76
N GLY A 131 10.54 1.35 -13.02
CA GLY A 131 11.83 1.61 -13.65
C GLY A 131 12.93 0.68 -13.14
N ASN A 132 14.14 1.21 -12.98
CA ASN A 132 15.33 0.42 -12.69
C ASN A 132 15.27 -0.35 -11.36
N GLU A 133 14.55 0.16 -10.36
CA GLU A 133 14.33 -0.54 -9.09
C GLU A 133 13.69 -1.92 -9.30
N TRP A 134 12.81 -2.05 -10.31
CA TRP A 134 12.18 -3.32 -10.65
C TRP A 134 13.22 -4.34 -11.13
N ARG A 135 14.11 -3.93 -12.05
CA ARG A 135 15.18 -4.80 -12.56
C ARG A 135 16.15 -5.20 -11.46
N SER A 136 16.59 -4.26 -10.62
CA SER A 136 17.46 -4.52 -9.47
C SER A 136 16.88 -5.57 -8.52
N LYS A 137 15.58 -5.47 -8.18
CA LYS A 137 14.89 -6.48 -7.35
C LYS A 137 14.87 -7.85 -8.03
N LYS A 138 14.65 -7.92 -9.34
CA LYS A 138 14.65 -9.19 -10.11
C LYS A 138 16.05 -9.81 -10.18
N TYR A 139 17.07 -9.01 -10.47
CA TYR A 139 18.45 -9.47 -10.48
C TYR A 139 18.89 -10.00 -9.12
N ALA A 140 18.60 -9.28 -8.04
CA ALA A 140 18.93 -9.71 -6.68
C ALA A 140 18.27 -11.05 -6.37
N TYR A 141 16.98 -11.21 -6.68
CA TYR A 141 16.28 -12.47 -6.49
C TYR A 141 16.92 -13.60 -7.29
N ILE A 142 17.19 -13.40 -8.59
CA ILE A 142 17.79 -14.43 -9.44
C ILE A 142 19.14 -14.84 -8.83
N LYS A 143 20.06 -13.89 -8.62
CA LYS A 143 21.39 -14.15 -8.07
C LYS A 143 21.36 -14.90 -6.73
N ILE A 144 20.47 -14.51 -5.81
CA ILE A 144 20.36 -15.16 -4.51
C ILE A 144 19.86 -16.60 -4.65
N ASN A 145 18.88 -16.84 -5.52
CA ASN A 145 18.20 -18.14 -5.62
C ASN A 145 18.82 -19.08 -6.67
N THR A 146 19.86 -18.65 -7.38
CA THR A 146 20.63 -19.49 -8.30
C THR A 146 22.03 -19.82 -7.80
N LYS A 147 22.38 -19.48 -6.54
CA LYS A 147 23.62 -19.97 -5.92
C LYS A 147 23.61 -21.50 -5.93
N GLY A 148 24.63 -22.10 -6.56
CA GLY A 148 24.71 -23.55 -6.77
C GLY A 148 23.91 -24.09 -7.97
N LEU A 149 23.20 -23.23 -8.71
CA LEU A 149 22.45 -23.56 -9.94
C LEU A 149 22.92 -22.72 -11.14
N GLU A 150 24.14 -22.20 -11.08
CA GLU A 150 24.68 -21.23 -12.04
C GLU A 150 24.80 -21.83 -13.45
N GLN A 151 25.32 -23.06 -13.55
CA GLN A 151 25.40 -23.79 -14.83
C GLN A 151 24.04 -23.95 -15.49
N TRP A 152 23.01 -24.27 -14.70
CA TRP A 152 21.63 -24.35 -15.20
C TRP A 152 21.12 -22.99 -15.67
N LEU A 153 21.39 -21.91 -14.93
CA LEU A 153 20.97 -20.56 -15.32
C LEU A 153 21.64 -20.16 -16.64
N SER A 154 22.97 -20.29 -16.76
CA SER A 154 23.70 -19.94 -17.97
C SER A 154 23.23 -20.75 -19.17
N GLY A 155 23.05 -22.07 -19.01
CA GLY A 155 22.48 -22.92 -20.07
C GLY A 155 21.06 -22.50 -20.47
N HIS A 156 20.23 -22.13 -19.50
CA HIS A 156 18.87 -21.65 -19.76
C HIS A 156 18.85 -20.33 -20.54
N LEU A 157 19.73 -19.38 -20.19
CA LEU A 157 19.85 -18.09 -20.86
C LEU A 157 20.34 -18.27 -22.31
N GLN A 158 21.40 -19.06 -22.49
CA GLN A 158 21.94 -19.32 -23.81
C GLN A 158 20.94 -20.05 -24.71
N GLN A 159 20.28 -21.09 -24.22
CA GLN A 159 19.35 -21.89 -25.02
C GLN A 159 18.09 -21.11 -25.43
N LYS A 160 17.53 -20.28 -24.53
CA LYS A 160 16.25 -19.61 -24.80
C LYS A 160 16.37 -18.21 -25.39
N TYR A 161 17.42 -17.50 -25.04
CA TYR A 161 17.55 -16.07 -25.34
C TYR A 161 18.87 -15.73 -26.04
N LEU A 162 19.79 -16.68 -26.18
CA LEU A 162 21.10 -16.50 -26.83
C LEU A 162 21.91 -15.36 -26.18
N VAL A 163 21.81 -15.21 -24.86
CA VAL A 163 22.55 -14.23 -24.07
C VAL A 163 23.34 -14.91 -22.97
N GLU A 164 24.46 -14.28 -22.60
CA GLU A 164 25.35 -14.80 -21.55
C GLU A 164 24.96 -14.25 -20.16
N SER A 165 24.34 -13.06 -20.12
CA SER A 165 24.03 -12.36 -18.87
C SER A 165 22.56 -12.00 -18.72
N ILE A 166 22.07 -12.05 -17.48
CA ILE A 166 20.74 -11.55 -17.11
C ILE A 166 20.56 -10.04 -17.37
N THR A 167 21.66 -9.29 -17.51
CA THR A 167 21.63 -7.85 -17.77
C THR A 167 21.20 -7.50 -19.19
N GLU A 168 21.40 -8.41 -20.14
CA GLU A 168 21.09 -8.23 -21.56
C GLU A 168 19.62 -8.52 -21.89
N LEU A 169 18.87 -9.08 -20.94
CA LEU A 169 17.47 -9.45 -21.14
C LEU A 169 16.56 -8.22 -21.24
N THR A 170 15.58 -8.27 -22.13
CA THR A 170 14.44 -7.34 -22.08
C THR A 170 13.62 -7.52 -20.79
N ASP A 171 12.78 -6.54 -20.42
CA ASP A 171 11.95 -6.64 -19.20
C ASP A 171 11.04 -7.88 -19.21
N GLU A 172 10.47 -8.22 -20.37
CA GLU A 172 9.60 -9.39 -20.52
C GLU A 172 10.38 -10.70 -20.35
N GLN A 173 11.57 -10.79 -20.95
CA GLN A 173 12.44 -11.95 -20.82
C GLN A 173 12.96 -12.09 -19.38
N LEU A 174 13.35 -10.99 -18.73
CA LEU A 174 13.78 -10.98 -17.34
C LEU A 174 12.67 -11.48 -16.41
N GLN A 175 11.43 -11.07 -16.65
CA GLN A 175 10.28 -11.56 -15.88
C GLN A 175 10.06 -13.07 -16.09
N LYS A 176 10.21 -13.59 -17.31
CA LYS A 176 10.11 -15.02 -17.61
C LYS A 176 11.23 -15.81 -16.92
N VAL A 177 12.47 -15.33 -16.99
CA VAL A 177 13.63 -15.94 -16.30
C VAL A 177 13.40 -15.98 -14.79
N TYR A 178 12.93 -14.87 -14.20
CA TYR A 178 12.56 -14.80 -12.80
C TYR A 178 11.53 -15.90 -12.41
N GLN A 179 10.50 -16.11 -13.23
CA GLN A 179 9.49 -17.16 -13.00
C GLN A 179 10.08 -18.58 -13.15
N SER A 180 10.95 -18.81 -14.14
CA SER A 180 11.68 -20.07 -14.30
C SER A 180 12.53 -20.38 -13.07
N VAL A 181 13.29 -19.41 -12.57
CA VAL A 181 14.14 -19.55 -11.36
C VAL A 181 13.27 -19.86 -10.14
N ALA A 182 12.16 -19.15 -9.94
CA ALA A 182 11.25 -19.41 -8.83
C ALA A 182 10.65 -20.83 -8.87
N SER A 183 10.34 -21.31 -10.08
CA SER A 183 9.84 -22.67 -10.29
C SER A 183 10.92 -23.73 -10.04
N LYS A 184 12.14 -23.49 -10.53
CA LYS A 184 13.31 -24.37 -10.32
C LYS A 184 13.67 -24.50 -8.84
N LYS A 185 13.65 -23.39 -8.10
CA LYS A 185 13.83 -23.40 -6.64
C LYS A 185 12.80 -24.29 -5.94
N ARG A 186 11.53 -24.18 -6.33
CA ARG A 186 10.46 -25.00 -5.75
C ARG A 186 10.67 -26.49 -6.02
N SER A 187 11.15 -26.85 -7.21
CA SER A 187 11.45 -28.25 -7.52
C SER A 187 12.70 -28.78 -6.81
N ALA A 188 13.68 -27.92 -6.51
CA ALA A 188 14.91 -28.33 -5.80
C ALA A 188 14.74 -28.42 -4.27
N SER A 189 13.68 -27.79 -3.73
CA SER A 189 13.33 -27.82 -2.31
C SER A 189 12.30 -28.91 -1.96
N LYS A 190 11.77 -29.61 -2.96
CA LYS A 190 10.95 -30.81 -2.77
C LYS A 190 11.87 -32.01 -2.72
#